data_AF-W7IKM0-F1
#
_entry.id   AF-W7IKM0-F1
#
_cell.length_a   1.000
_cell.length_b   1.000
_cell.length_c   1.000
_cell.angle_alpha   90.00
_cell.angle_beta   90.00
_cell.angle_gamma   90.00
#
_symmetry.space_group_name_H-M   'P 1'
#
loop_
_entity.id
_entity.type
_entity.pdbx_description
1 polymer ?
#
loop_
_entity_poly.entity_id
_entity_poly.type
_entity_poly.pdbx_seq_one_letter_code
_entity_poly.pdbx_strand_id
1 'polypeptide(L)'
;MVAAVVTALAVPATVGVFTTVSAAPVTKAAEAPQGPIGDAFYTPPNPLPPGNNGDVIWWREIPGKAGAKAYLVLYRSESATGQPIAVSGRVFVPQAAWTGSGPRPIVSTAPGTRGIGDSCAPSKYLDYEAPFTDPLLQKGYAIATTDYEGLGTPGTHTYVVGQSEGRSVIDAARAATRLSATGLTAGGPIAFAGYSQGGGGAAWAGELAPSYAPDLNVVGIAAGGTPADLNEVAKSLDGSLGFGFLLLASLGLNSAYPELDLPSYLNDKGKELYATKQGVCVDAVFGYAFQKISDYTTTNPLNVPEWQAKLAENRLGKVKPNAPVFLYHGLVDEIIPLKQAETLRKDYCRAGAKVQWGAFLGEHVTTMAFTAGDVEKFLTDRFAGKAPKNNC
;
A
#
# COMPACT_ATOMS: atom_id res chain seq x y z
N MET A 1 62.48 -34.26 61.89
CA MET A 1 61.35 -34.83 61.11
C MET A 1 60.13 -33.99 61.50
N VAL A 2 59.44 -33.24 60.65
CA VAL A 2 59.19 -33.30 59.20
C VAL A 2 59.12 -31.86 58.67
N ALA A 3 59.81 -31.56 57.56
CA ALA A 3 59.70 -30.29 56.85
C ALA A 3 58.65 -30.44 55.72
N ALA A 4 57.66 -29.55 55.69
CA ALA A 4 56.62 -29.50 54.67
C ALA A 4 57.04 -28.57 53.52
N VAL A 5 56.98 -29.10 52.29
CA VAL A 5 57.23 -28.39 51.04
C VAL A 5 55.96 -27.68 50.60
N VAL A 6 56.02 -26.37 50.36
CA VAL A 6 54.95 -25.58 49.73
C VAL A 6 55.35 -25.31 48.30
N THR A 7 54.61 -25.88 47.34
CA THR A 7 54.73 -25.61 45.91
C THR A 7 53.83 -24.42 45.54
N ALA A 8 54.43 -23.33 45.05
CA ALA A 8 53.73 -22.18 44.51
C ALA A 8 53.32 -22.43 43.04
N LEU A 9 52.02 -22.30 42.75
CA LEU A 9 51.46 -22.32 41.40
C LEU A 9 51.49 -20.89 40.82
N ALA A 10 52.20 -20.71 39.70
CA ALA A 10 52.21 -19.48 38.92
C ALA A 10 51.00 -19.44 37.98
N VAL A 11 50.22 -18.35 38.04
CA VAL A 11 49.12 -18.05 37.11
C VAL A 11 49.67 -17.12 36.00
N PRO A 12 49.49 -17.43 34.70
CA PRO A 12 49.93 -16.54 33.64
C PRO A 12 48.95 -15.36 33.47
N ALA A 13 49.48 -14.15 33.43
CA ALA A 13 48.74 -12.93 33.13
C ALA A 13 48.49 -12.83 31.61
N THR A 14 47.23 -12.97 31.19
CA THR A 14 46.80 -12.69 29.82
C THR A 14 46.63 -11.18 29.61
N VAL A 15 47.47 -10.60 28.75
CA VAL A 15 47.33 -9.21 28.29
C VAL A 15 46.16 -9.14 27.30
N GLY A 16 45.06 -8.53 27.71
CA GLY A 16 43.91 -8.26 26.84
C GLY A 16 44.19 -7.08 25.91
N VAL A 17 44.24 -7.35 24.60
CA VAL A 17 44.28 -6.31 23.57
C VAL A 17 42.86 -5.75 23.40
N PHE A 18 42.62 -4.54 23.90
CA PHE A 18 41.39 -3.80 23.61
C PHE A 18 41.50 -3.20 22.21
N THR A 19 40.87 -3.82 21.22
CA THR A 19 40.63 -3.20 19.91
C THR A 19 39.53 -2.15 20.06
N THR A 20 39.90 -0.88 20.04
CA THR A 20 38.95 0.23 19.91
C THR A 20 38.29 0.15 18.53
N VAL A 21 37.03 -0.27 18.48
CA VAL A 21 36.21 -0.14 17.27
C VAL A 21 35.89 1.33 17.10
N SER A 22 36.62 2.03 16.23
CA SER A 22 36.24 3.36 15.78
C SER A 22 34.89 3.26 15.06
N ALA A 23 33.84 3.78 15.68
CA ALA A 23 32.57 4.01 15.01
C ALA A 23 32.83 4.96 13.83
N ALA A 24 32.60 4.50 12.60
CA ALA A 24 32.64 5.36 11.44
C ALA A 24 31.62 6.50 11.64
N PRO A 25 31.95 7.75 11.24
CA PRO A 25 31.02 8.85 11.34
C PRO A 25 29.77 8.53 10.51
N VAL A 26 28.59 8.57 11.14
CA VAL A 26 27.32 8.47 10.44
C VAL A 26 27.19 9.71 9.57
N THR A 27 27.51 9.59 8.28
CA THR A 27 27.28 10.66 7.31
C THR A 27 25.79 10.93 7.26
N LYS A 28 25.38 12.14 7.66
CA LYS A 28 24.02 12.65 7.47
C LYS A 28 23.64 12.40 6.01
N ALA A 29 22.58 11.62 5.78
CA ALA A 29 22.11 11.35 4.42
C ALA A 29 21.92 12.68 3.69
N ALA A 30 22.49 12.78 2.48
CA ALA A 30 22.32 13.96 1.66
C ALA A 30 20.82 14.17 1.40
N GLU A 31 20.37 15.42 1.48
CA GLU A 31 18.99 15.78 1.20
C GLU A 31 18.63 15.39 -0.24
N ALA A 32 17.44 14.81 -0.42
CA ALA A 32 16.99 14.40 -1.74
C ALA A 32 16.90 15.62 -2.68
N PRO A 33 17.43 15.52 -3.92
CA PRO A 33 17.45 16.64 -4.85
C PRO A 33 16.04 16.98 -5.37
N GLN A 34 15.91 18.18 -5.95
CA GLN A 34 14.75 18.51 -6.77
C GLN A 34 14.72 17.65 -8.04
N GLY A 35 13.55 17.11 -8.37
CA GLY A 35 13.36 16.26 -9.55
C GLY A 35 13.16 17.06 -10.86
N PRO A 36 13.21 16.38 -12.02
CA PRO A 36 12.96 16.98 -13.32
C PRO A 36 11.56 17.61 -13.45
N ILE A 37 11.41 18.55 -14.39
CA ILE A 37 10.12 19.18 -14.71
C ILE A 37 9.29 18.25 -15.60
N GLY A 38 7.96 18.32 -15.46
CA GLY A 38 7.02 17.58 -16.29
C GLY A 38 7.11 16.06 -16.09
N ASP A 39 6.81 15.29 -17.14
CA ASP A 39 6.79 13.83 -17.08
C ASP A 39 8.16 13.19 -16.85
N ALA A 40 9.25 13.91 -17.12
CA ALA A 40 10.61 13.44 -16.80
C ALA A 40 10.79 13.16 -15.29
N PHE A 41 9.95 13.73 -14.43
CA PHE A 41 9.92 13.43 -13.00
C PHE A 41 9.69 11.95 -12.70
N TYR A 42 8.92 11.27 -13.55
CA TYR A 42 8.47 9.89 -13.31
C TYR A 42 9.44 8.84 -13.87
N THR A 43 10.48 9.28 -14.59
CA THR A 43 11.51 8.39 -15.12
C THR A 43 12.68 8.35 -14.15
N PRO A 44 12.84 7.29 -13.33
CA PRO A 44 13.91 7.19 -12.35
C PRO A 44 15.29 7.08 -13.01
N PRO A 45 16.38 7.38 -12.27
CA PRO A 45 17.74 7.01 -12.69
C PRO A 45 17.85 5.49 -12.87
N ASN A 46 18.67 5.06 -13.85
CA ASN A 46 19.02 3.67 -14.04
C ASN A 46 20.56 3.52 -14.05
N PRO A 47 21.16 2.81 -13.07
CA PRO A 47 20.51 2.10 -11.96
C PRO A 47 19.88 3.05 -10.93
N LEU A 48 18.92 2.53 -10.15
CA LEU A 48 18.34 3.27 -9.02
C LEU A 48 19.44 3.63 -8.00
N PRO A 49 19.36 4.83 -7.37
CA PRO A 49 20.27 5.17 -6.29
C PRO A 49 20.24 4.13 -5.16
N PRO A 50 21.40 3.83 -4.53
CA PRO A 50 21.42 2.97 -3.35
C PRO A 50 20.61 3.62 -2.22
N GLY A 51 19.95 2.80 -1.41
CA GLY A 51 19.12 3.28 -0.31
C GLY A 51 18.18 2.20 0.21
N ASN A 52 17.40 2.58 1.21
CA ASN A 52 16.36 1.77 1.80
C ASN A 52 15.00 2.05 1.16
N ASN A 53 14.07 1.12 1.27
CA ASN A 53 12.70 1.35 0.85
C ASN A 53 12.09 2.51 1.65
N GLY A 54 11.43 3.44 0.96
CA GLY A 54 10.97 4.73 1.46
C GLY A 54 11.98 5.88 1.34
N ASP A 55 13.21 5.66 0.88
CA ASP A 55 14.15 6.77 0.62
C ASP A 55 13.71 7.57 -0.61
N VAL A 56 13.72 8.90 -0.49
CA VAL A 56 13.32 9.81 -1.56
C VAL A 56 14.46 9.93 -2.57
N ILE A 57 14.16 9.59 -3.82
CA ILE A 57 15.07 9.70 -4.97
C ILE A 57 15.15 11.16 -5.39
N TRP A 58 13.99 11.80 -5.56
CA TRP A 58 13.86 13.24 -5.76
C TRP A 58 12.44 13.70 -5.47
N TRP A 59 12.24 15.02 -5.40
CA TRP A 59 10.94 15.61 -5.09
C TRP A 59 10.73 16.95 -5.78
N ARG A 60 9.49 17.44 -5.79
CA ARG A 60 9.11 18.79 -6.23
C ARG A 60 7.98 19.33 -5.37
N GLU A 61 8.01 20.61 -5.05
CA GLU A 61 6.81 21.28 -4.53
C GLU A 61 5.80 21.45 -5.68
N ILE A 62 4.53 21.17 -5.40
CA ILE A 62 3.41 21.32 -6.33
C ILE A 62 2.31 22.16 -5.67
N PRO A 63 1.34 22.70 -6.42
CA PRO A 63 0.24 23.46 -5.83
C PRO A 63 -0.45 22.69 -4.69
N GLY A 64 -0.57 23.37 -3.55
CA GLY A 64 -1.25 22.84 -2.36
C GLY A 64 -2.76 22.73 -2.52
N LYS A 65 -3.41 22.07 -1.56
CA LYS A 65 -4.88 21.97 -1.43
C LYS A 65 -5.29 22.03 0.03
N ALA A 66 -6.54 22.41 0.32
CA ALA A 66 -7.12 22.38 1.68
C ALA A 66 -6.23 23.00 2.79
N GLY A 67 -5.48 24.08 2.48
CA GLY A 67 -4.56 24.73 3.43
C GLY A 67 -3.28 23.93 3.73
N ALA A 68 -2.92 22.98 2.88
CA ALA A 68 -1.72 22.16 2.97
C ALA A 68 -0.74 22.47 1.84
N LYS A 69 0.56 22.42 2.15
CA LYS A 69 1.62 22.30 1.13
C LYS A 69 1.56 20.92 0.51
N ALA A 70 1.95 20.81 -0.76
CA ALA A 70 1.96 19.55 -1.48
C ALA A 70 3.32 19.29 -2.12
N TYR A 71 3.77 18.05 -2.05
CA TYR A 71 5.04 17.61 -2.58
C TYR A 71 4.80 16.40 -3.47
N LEU A 72 5.28 16.45 -4.70
CA LEU A 72 5.43 15.28 -5.55
C LEU A 72 6.74 14.60 -5.18
N VAL A 73 6.70 13.31 -4.87
CA VAL A 73 7.87 12.52 -4.48
C VAL A 73 8.05 11.34 -5.41
N LEU A 74 9.30 11.02 -5.74
CA LEU A 74 9.70 9.74 -6.30
C LEU A 74 10.56 9.06 -5.24
N TYR A 75 10.19 7.86 -4.81
CA TYR A 75 10.85 7.16 -3.72
C TYR A 75 11.13 5.71 -4.09
N ARG A 76 12.15 5.14 -3.45
CA ARG A 76 12.51 3.73 -3.60
C ARG A 76 11.46 2.86 -2.89
N SER A 77 11.01 1.81 -3.56
CA SER A 77 10.12 0.78 -3.01
C SER A 77 10.59 -0.60 -3.48
N GLU A 78 9.79 -1.62 -3.23
CA GLU A 78 10.03 -2.99 -3.63
C GLU A 78 8.82 -3.55 -4.39
N SER A 79 9.07 -4.18 -5.54
CA SER A 79 8.05 -4.73 -6.43
C SER A 79 7.25 -5.85 -5.76
N ALA A 80 6.19 -6.30 -6.45
CA ALA A 80 5.46 -7.52 -6.11
C ALA A 80 6.37 -8.74 -5.85
N THR A 81 7.52 -8.82 -6.53
CA THR A 81 8.44 -9.97 -6.52
C THR A 81 9.76 -9.71 -5.77
N GLY A 82 9.87 -8.58 -5.07
CA GLY A 82 11.03 -8.30 -4.23
C GLY A 82 12.16 -7.49 -4.87
N GLN A 83 11.95 -6.94 -6.07
CA GLN A 83 12.97 -6.16 -6.77
C GLN A 83 12.90 -4.67 -6.38
N PRO A 84 14.03 -3.96 -6.25
CA PRO A 84 14.02 -2.52 -6.06
C PRO A 84 13.38 -1.79 -7.23
N ILE A 85 12.40 -0.94 -6.94
CA ILE A 85 11.69 -0.11 -7.93
C ILE A 85 11.62 1.34 -7.43
N ALA A 86 11.27 2.26 -8.34
CA ALA A 86 10.84 3.60 -7.97
C ALA A 86 9.32 3.69 -8.05
N VAL A 87 8.70 4.36 -7.09
CA VAL A 87 7.27 4.65 -7.06
C VAL A 87 7.09 6.15 -6.81
N SER A 88 6.14 6.77 -7.51
CA SER A 88 5.78 8.16 -7.27
C SER A 88 4.62 8.29 -6.28
N GLY A 89 4.40 9.50 -5.79
CA GLY A 89 3.27 9.80 -4.92
C GLY A 89 3.21 11.27 -4.53
N ARG A 90 2.19 11.62 -3.75
CA ARG A 90 1.99 12.98 -3.22
C ARG A 90 2.02 12.97 -1.69
N VAL A 91 2.69 13.95 -1.11
CA VAL A 91 2.67 14.23 0.32
C VAL A 91 2.04 15.59 0.56
N PHE A 92 1.03 15.64 1.42
CA PHE A 92 0.33 16.87 1.79
C PHE A 92 0.55 17.16 3.28
N VAL A 93 0.99 18.39 3.59
CA VAL A 93 1.28 18.81 4.96
C VAL A 93 0.51 20.10 5.29
N PRO A 94 -0.45 20.08 6.22
CA PRO A 94 -1.19 21.28 6.60
C PRO A 94 -0.25 22.39 7.07
N GLN A 95 -0.44 23.61 6.54
CA GLN A 95 0.41 24.77 6.83
C GLN A 95 0.32 25.23 8.29
N ALA A 96 -0.85 25.05 8.91
CA ALA A 96 -1.03 25.29 10.33
C ALA A 96 -0.08 24.41 11.14
N ALA A 97 0.51 24.98 12.20
CA ALA A 97 1.35 24.22 13.12
C ALA A 97 0.53 23.09 13.77
N TRP A 98 1.16 21.93 13.98
CA TRP A 98 0.54 20.82 14.69
C TRP A 98 0.41 21.20 16.17
N THR A 99 -0.80 21.10 16.72
CA THR A 99 -1.11 21.49 18.11
C THR A 99 -1.27 20.30 19.05
N GLY A 100 -1.26 19.07 18.54
CA GLY A 100 -1.28 17.87 19.37
C GLY A 100 0.10 17.55 19.96
N SER A 101 0.14 16.56 20.85
CA SER A 101 1.38 16.08 21.45
C SER A 101 2.20 15.24 20.48
N GLY A 102 3.52 15.41 20.49
CA GLY A 102 4.44 14.58 19.71
C GLY A 102 4.44 14.89 18.20
N PRO A 103 5.00 13.99 17.38
CA PRO A 103 5.02 14.17 15.92
C PRO A 103 3.62 14.26 15.32
N ARG A 104 3.49 15.03 14.24
CA ARG A 104 2.22 15.14 13.49
C ARG A 104 1.81 13.77 12.95
N PRO A 105 0.55 13.34 13.15
CA PRO A 105 0.06 12.09 12.57
C PRO A 105 0.06 12.10 11.04
N ILE A 106 0.30 10.92 10.45
CA ILE A 106 0.28 10.70 9.01
C ILE A 106 -0.79 9.66 8.68
N VAL A 107 -1.69 9.99 7.75
CA VAL A 107 -2.54 9.01 7.08
C VAL A 107 -1.87 8.69 5.75
N SER A 108 -1.36 7.46 5.61
CA SER A 108 -0.91 6.99 4.32
C SER A 108 -2.07 6.36 3.57
N THR A 109 -2.41 6.99 2.44
CA THR A 109 -3.61 6.69 1.69
C THR A 109 -3.27 5.76 0.54
N ALA A 110 -4.02 4.67 0.47
CA ALA A 110 -4.05 3.71 -0.61
C ALA A 110 -5.16 4.13 -1.59
N PRO A 111 -4.85 4.58 -2.82
CA PRO A 111 -5.85 4.97 -3.80
C PRO A 111 -6.73 3.80 -4.25
N GLY A 112 -7.95 4.12 -4.67
CA GLY A 112 -8.80 3.21 -5.42
C GLY A 112 -8.33 3.02 -6.87
N THR A 113 -9.07 2.22 -7.64
CA THR A 113 -8.71 1.85 -9.01
C THR A 113 -8.53 3.06 -9.93
N ARG A 114 -7.35 3.16 -10.52
CA ARG A 114 -7.02 4.19 -11.52
C ARG A 114 -6.94 3.69 -12.95
N GLY A 115 -6.65 2.40 -13.13
CA GLY A 115 -6.29 1.81 -14.40
C GLY A 115 -4.90 1.19 -14.31
N ILE A 116 -4.28 0.97 -15.46
CA ILE A 116 -2.91 0.41 -15.55
C ILE A 116 -1.95 1.30 -16.35
N GLY A 117 -2.44 2.42 -16.89
CA GLY A 117 -1.64 3.36 -17.66
C GLY A 117 -0.98 4.44 -16.81
N ASP A 118 0.15 4.96 -17.28
CA ASP A 118 0.88 6.01 -16.56
C ASP A 118 0.09 7.32 -16.41
N SER A 119 -0.79 7.63 -17.35
CA SER A 119 -1.59 8.86 -17.34
C SER A 119 -2.64 8.89 -16.22
N CYS A 120 -3.04 7.74 -15.69
CA CYS A 120 -3.98 7.67 -14.56
C CYS A 120 -3.32 7.58 -13.19
N ALA A 121 -1.99 7.64 -13.10
CA ALA A 121 -1.31 7.68 -11.81
C ALA A 121 -1.95 8.75 -10.89
N PRO A 122 -2.30 8.42 -9.64
CA PRO A 122 -2.93 9.36 -8.69
C PRO A 122 -2.24 10.73 -8.61
N SER A 123 -0.91 10.77 -8.78
CA SER A 123 -0.12 12.00 -8.75
C SER A 123 -0.13 12.82 -10.05
N LYS A 124 -0.59 12.25 -11.17
CA LYS A 124 -0.79 12.93 -12.46
C LYS A 124 -2.25 13.30 -12.69
N TYR A 125 -3.16 12.47 -12.18
CA TYR A 125 -4.58 12.56 -12.43
C TYR A 125 -5.34 13.37 -11.36
N LEU A 126 -6.66 13.52 -11.55
CA LEU A 126 -7.57 14.09 -10.56
C LEU A 126 -7.51 13.30 -9.24
N ASP A 127 -7.39 14.05 -8.15
CA ASP A 127 -7.37 13.52 -6.79
C ASP A 127 -8.78 13.10 -6.33
N TYR A 128 -9.21 11.90 -6.74
CA TYR A 128 -10.51 11.31 -6.35
C TYR A 128 -10.62 11.09 -4.84
N GLU A 129 -9.51 10.96 -4.12
CA GLU A 129 -9.51 10.81 -2.67
C GLU A 129 -9.58 12.16 -1.95
N ALA A 130 -9.59 13.30 -2.65
CA ALA A 130 -9.72 14.63 -2.03
C ALA A 130 -10.93 14.76 -1.09
N PRO A 131 -12.15 14.33 -1.44
CA PRO A 131 -13.29 14.38 -0.51
C PRO A 131 -13.08 13.61 0.80
N PHE A 132 -12.20 12.61 0.79
CA PHE A 132 -11.84 11.80 1.95
C PHE A 132 -10.62 12.36 2.72
N THR A 133 -9.62 12.86 1.98
CA THR A 133 -8.35 13.32 2.54
C THR A 133 -8.38 14.78 3.01
N ASP A 134 -9.19 15.65 2.39
CA ASP A 134 -9.25 17.07 2.72
C ASP A 134 -9.80 17.33 4.14
N PRO A 135 -10.85 16.64 4.63
CA PRO A 135 -11.27 16.74 6.03
C PRO A 135 -10.17 16.32 7.02
N LEU A 136 -9.37 15.31 6.67
CA LEU A 136 -8.23 14.86 7.49
C LEU A 136 -7.10 15.91 7.52
N LEU A 137 -6.84 16.57 6.39
CA LEU A 137 -5.93 17.72 6.32
C LEU A 137 -6.42 18.87 7.20
N GLN A 138 -7.73 19.17 7.19
CA GLN A 138 -8.33 20.20 8.03
C GLN A 138 -8.23 19.90 9.54
N LYS A 139 -8.11 18.63 9.94
CA LYS A 139 -7.78 18.24 11.32
C LYS A 139 -6.29 18.35 11.67
N GLY A 140 -5.44 18.73 10.72
CA GLY A 140 -4.01 18.90 10.94
C GLY A 140 -3.17 17.65 10.69
N TYR A 141 -3.77 16.55 10.22
CA TYR A 141 -3.03 15.34 9.84
C TYR A 141 -2.32 15.54 8.49
N ALA A 142 -1.14 14.95 8.32
CA ALA A 142 -0.50 14.88 7.02
C ALA A 142 -1.02 13.68 6.23
N ILE A 143 -1.00 13.78 4.90
CA ILE A 143 -1.44 12.72 3.99
C ILE A 143 -0.27 12.30 3.11
N ALA A 144 -0.04 11.00 2.96
CA ALA A 144 0.94 10.44 2.04
C ALA A 144 0.27 9.43 1.11
N THR A 145 0.04 9.82 -0.15
CA THR A 145 -0.66 9.01 -1.15
C THR A 145 0.36 8.42 -2.11
N THR A 146 0.35 7.10 -2.26
CA THR A 146 1.17 6.38 -3.24
C THR A 146 0.53 6.37 -4.61
N ASP A 147 1.30 6.27 -5.69
CA ASP A 147 0.77 5.92 -7.01
C ASP A 147 0.66 4.41 -7.22
N TYR A 148 1.31 3.59 -6.39
CA TYR A 148 1.63 2.17 -6.63
C TYR A 148 2.69 1.92 -7.70
N GLU A 149 3.25 0.71 -7.68
CA GLU A 149 4.15 0.19 -8.71
C GLU A 149 3.54 0.31 -10.11
N GLY A 150 4.33 0.79 -11.08
CA GLY A 150 3.95 0.80 -12.50
C GLY A 150 2.82 1.76 -12.85
N LEU A 151 2.44 2.68 -11.94
CA LEU A 151 1.59 3.82 -12.26
C LEU A 151 2.43 5.09 -12.29
N GLY A 152 2.59 5.64 -13.49
CA GLY A 152 3.31 6.89 -13.73
C GLY A 152 4.78 6.64 -13.99
N THR A 153 5.37 5.68 -13.27
CA THR A 153 6.76 5.21 -13.41
C THR A 153 6.88 4.00 -14.34
N PRO A 154 8.07 3.69 -14.91
CA PRO A 154 8.24 2.59 -15.84
C PRO A 154 7.70 1.24 -15.35
N GLY A 155 7.08 0.50 -16.27
CA GLY A 155 6.43 -0.79 -16.01
C GLY A 155 4.93 -0.73 -16.27
N THR A 156 4.24 -1.83 -16.03
CA THR A 156 2.76 -1.88 -16.05
C THR A 156 2.27 -2.09 -14.64
N HIS A 157 1.27 -1.32 -14.22
CA HIS A 157 0.71 -1.42 -12.88
C HIS A 157 0.31 -2.85 -12.53
N THR A 158 0.80 -3.33 -11.40
CA THR A 158 0.50 -4.65 -10.82
C THR A 158 -0.83 -4.60 -10.05
N TYR A 159 -1.90 -4.21 -10.75
CA TYR A 159 -3.23 -3.98 -10.16
C TYR A 159 -3.67 -5.16 -9.29
N VAL A 160 -4.14 -4.85 -8.06
CA VAL A 160 -4.60 -5.77 -7.00
C VAL A 160 -3.55 -6.77 -6.46
N VAL A 161 -2.27 -6.59 -6.79
CA VAL A 161 -1.19 -7.44 -6.26
C VAL A 161 -0.75 -6.93 -4.89
N GLY A 162 -1.15 -7.65 -3.86
CA GLY A 162 -1.11 -7.20 -2.48
C GLY A 162 0.27 -6.89 -1.92
N GLN A 163 1.28 -7.68 -2.29
CA GLN A 163 2.67 -7.40 -1.91
C GLN A 163 3.11 -6.03 -2.40
N SER A 164 2.79 -5.69 -3.64
CA SER A 164 3.14 -4.40 -4.23
C SER A 164 2.38 -3.26 -3.58
N GLU A 165 1.04 -3.37 -3.51
CA GLU A 165 0.18 -2.32 -2.95
C GLU A 165 0.54 -2.00 -1.49
N GLY A 166 0.72 -3.04 -0.66
CA GLY A 166 1.04 -2.86 0.74
C GLY A 166 2.41 -2.21 0.97
N ARG A 167 3.44 -2.60 0.21
CA ARG A 167 4.78 -1.99 0.28
C ARG A 167 4.75 -0.54 -0.16
N SER A 168 4.09 -0.26 -1.28
CA SER A 168 3.89 1.11 -1.81
C SER A 168 3.19 2.04 -0.81
N VAL A 169 2.17 1.56 -0.07
CA VAL A 169 1.50 2.35 0.98
C VAL A 169 2.45 2.60 2.15
N ILE A 170 3.14 1.57 2.64
CA ILE A 170 4.11 1.71 3.74
C ILE A 170 5.24 2.68 3.38
N ASP A 171 5.81 2.54 2.19
CA ASP A 171 6.98 3.30 1.79
C ASP A 171 6.63 4.76 1.43
N ALA A 172 5.39 5.05 1.02
CA ALA A 172 4.90 6.43 0.93
C ALA A 172 4.92 7.14 2.30
N ALA A 173 4.55 6.45 3.39
CA ALA A 173 4.63 7.00 4.74
C ALA A 173 6.09 7.27 5.15
N ARG A 174 7.01 6.35 4.82
CA ARG A 174 8.45 6.54 5.04
C ARG A 174 8.98 7.74 4.25
N ALA A 175 8.67 7.82 2.95
CA ALA A 175 9.07 8.91 2.08
C ALA A 175 8.61 10.27 2.60
N ALA A 176 7.39 10.35 3.12
CA ALA A 176 6.88 11.56 3.76
C ALA A 176 7.76 12.02 4.94
N THR A 177 8.22 11.09 5.79
CA THR A 177 9.09 11.42 6.93
C THR A 177 10.58 11.59 6.58
N ARG A 178 11.02 11.07 5.43
CA ARG A 178 12.41 11.14 4.96
C ARG A 178 12.68 12.32 4.03
N LEU A 179 11.64 13.06 3.63
CA LEU A 179 11.77 14.34 2.96
C LEU A 179 11.79 15.48 3.98
N SER A 180 12.96 16.08 4.21
CA SER A 180 13.16 17.27 5.04
C SER A 180 12.19 18.42 4.72
N ALA A 181 11.89 18.64 3.44
CA ALA A 181 11.02 19.72 2.99
C ALA A 181 9.57 19.62 3.52
N THR A 182 9.13 18.42 3.94
CA THR A 182 7.80 18.22 4.55
C THR A 182 7.75 18.71 6.00
N GLY A 183 8.88 18.79 6.69
CA GLY A 183 8.95 19.02 8.13
C GLY A 183 8.35 17.90 8.99
N LEU A 184 7.97 16.76 8.40
CA LEU A 184 7.49 15.58 9.13
C LEU A 184 8.68 14.83 9.73
N THR A 185 8.43 14.10 10.82
CA THR A 185 9.46 13.34 11.54
C THR A 185 9.02 11.89 11.72
N ALA A 186 9.98 10.97 11.68
CA ALA A 186 9.74 9.56 11.94
C ALA A 186 9.35 9.29 13.41
N GLY A 187 8.79 8.11 13.69
CA GLY A 187 8.35 7.71 15.03
C GLY A 187 6.98 8.24 15.46
N GLY A 188 6.36 9.10 14.63
CA GLY A 188 4.98 9.55 14.80
C GLY A 188 3.93 8.47 14.51
N PRO A 189 2.68 8.68 14.94
CA PRO A 189 1.60 7.74 14.66
C PRO A 189 1.22 7.76 13.18
N ILE A 190 1.13 6.57 12.57
CA ILE A 190 0.76 6.36 11.17
C ILE A 190 -0.53 5.54 11.12
N ALA A 191 -1.43 5.90 10.21
CA ALA A 191 -2.57 5.06 9.86
C ALA A 191 -2.59 4.78 8.36
N PHE A 192 -3.07 3.59 7.98
CA PHE A 192 -3.31 3.22 6.60
C PHE A 192 -4.81 3.34 6.29
N ALA A 193 -5.16 3.94 5.16
CA ALA A 193 -6.56 4.12 4.80
C ALA A 193 -6.78 3.96 3.29
N GLY A 194 -7.87 3.29 2.90
CA GLY A 194 -8.28 3.20 1.50
C GLY A 194 -9.61 2.48 1.30
N TYR A 195 -10.14 2.59 0.08
CA TYR A 195 -11.41 2.01 -0.33
C TYR A 195 -11.30 1.27 -1.67
N SER A 196 -12.07 0.21 -1.88
CA SER A 196 -12.00 -0.64 -3.09
C SER A 196 -10.61 -1.26 -3.24
N GLN A 197 -9.92 -1.11 -4.37
CA GLN A 197 -8.49 -1.44 -4.50
C GLN A 197 -7.68 -0.89 -3.31
N GLY A 198 -7.90 0.37 -2.94
CA GLY A 198 -7.23 1.00 -1.81
C GLY A 198 -7.57 0.35 -0.47
N GLY A 199 -8.76 -0.23 -0.34
CA GLY A 199 -9.11 -1.04 0.83
C GLY A 199 -8.27 -2.32 0.91
N GLY A 200 -7.97 -2.92 -0.25
CA GLY A 200 -6.99 -4.00 -0.40
C GLY A 200 -5.59 -3.54 0.00
N GLY A 201 -5.10 -2.45 -0.60
CA GLY A 201 -3.78 -1.90 -0.31
C GLY A 201 -3.57 -1.51 1.17
N ALA A 202 -4.56 -0.89 1.81
CA ALA A 202 -4.51 -0.55 3.23
C ALA A 202 -4.49 -1.80 4.14
N ALA A 203 -5.27 -2.82 3.79
CA ALA A 203 -5.26 -4.09 4.53
C ALA A 203 -3.94 -4.85 4.34
N TRP A 204 -3.39 -4.89 3.12
CA TRP A 204 -2.08 -5.48 2.82
C TRP A 204 -0.95 -4.76 3.54
N ALA A 205 -0.96 -3.43 3.55
CA ALA A 205 -0.02 -2.65 4.37
C ALA A 205 -0.10 -3.04 5.85
N GLY A 206 -1.32 -3.27 6.36
CA GLY A 206 -1.55 -3.77 7.71
C GLY A 206 -0.96 -5.15 7.99
N GLU A 207 -1.10 -6.10 7.05
CA GLU A 207 -0.52 -7.45 7.16
C GLU A 207 1.00 -7.46 7.00
N LEU A 208 1.56 -6.58 6.17
CA LEU A 208 2.99 -6.50 5.92
C LEU A 208 3.75 -5.70 6.98
N ALA A 209 3.11 -4.72 7.63
CA ALA A 209 3.78 -3.85 8.60
C ALA A 209 4.59 -4.60 9.69
N PRO A 210 4.11 -5.70 10.31
CA PRO A 210 4.89 -6.42 11.32
C PRO A 210 6.25 -6.93 10.84
N SER A 211 6.40 -7.30 9.57
CA SER A 211 7.64 -7.85 9.01
C SER A 211 8.42 -6.85 8.15
N TYR A 212 7.72 -6.03 7.36
CA TYR A 212 8.32 -5.13 6.38
C TYR A 212 8.60 -3.74 6.96
N ALA A 213 7.83 -3.31 7.97
CA ALA A 213 7.94 -2.00 8.59
C ALA A 213 7.74 -1.99 10.10
N PRO A 214 8.50 -2.81 10.86
CA PRO A 214 8.43 -2.82 12.31
C PRO A 214 8.89 -1.48 12.94
N ASP A 215 9.55 -0.63 12.16
CA ASP A 215 9.96 0.73 12.54
C ASP A 215 8.80 1.75 12.57
N LEU A 216 7.67 1.46 11.91
CA LEU A 216 6.53 2.36 11.86
C LEU A 216 5.57 2.13 13.03
N ASN A 217 5.20 3.21 13.70
CA ASN A 217 4.16 3.21 14.72
C ASN A 217 2.77 3.24 14.06
N VAL A 218 2.35 2.09 13.53
CA VAL A 218 1.02 1.93 12.90
C VAL A 218 -0.04 1.84 13.99
N VAL A 219 -0.92 2.85 14.07
CA VAL A 219 -1.95 2.97 15.11
C VAL A 219 -3.36 2.63 14.61
N GLY A 220 -3.57 2.52 13.29
CA GLY A 220 -4.88 2.17 12.74
C GLY A 220 -4.84 1.81 11.27
N ILE A 221 -5.76 0.93 10.86
CA ILE A 221 -5.98 0.55 9.47
C ILE A 221 -7.47 0.73 9.17
N ALA A 222 -7.83 1.55 8.19
CA ALA A 222 -9.19 1.69 7.70
C ALA A 222 -9.28 1.13 6.27
N ALA A 223 -9.99 0.01 6.11
CA ALA A 223 -10.08 -0.71 4.86
C ALA A 223 -11.55 -0.92 4.51
N GLY A 224 -12.00 -0.32 3.40
CA GLY A 224 -13.39 -0.39 2.97
C GLY A 224 -13.55 -1.03 1.60
N GLY A 225 -14.65 -1.75 1.37
CA GLY A 225 -14.91 -2.38 0.08
C GLY A 225 -13.77 -3.31 -0.34
N THR A 226 -13.14 -4.00 0.62
CA THR A 226 -11.84 -4.63 0.43
C THR A 226 -11.92 -5.88 -0.44
N PRO A 227 -11.19 -5.99 -1.57
CA PRO A 227 -11.05 -7.23 -2.33
C PRO A 227 -10.08 -8.19 -1.64
N ALA A 228 -10.56 -8.92 -0.61
CA ALA A 228 -9.72 -9.79 0.22
C ALA A 228 -9.45 -11.17 -0.39
N ASP A 229 -10.33 -11.64 -1.27
CA ASP A 229 -10.22 -12.91 -1.98
C ASP A 229 -10.49 -12.68 -3.47
N LEU A 230 -9.41 -12.51 -4.24
CA LEU A 230 -9.48 -12.18 -5.66
C LEU A 230 -10.16 -13.28 -6.49
N ASN A 231 -10.14 -14.54 -6.03
CA ASN A 231 -10.81 -15.63 -6.72
C ASN A 231 -12.34 -15.50 -6.60
N GLU A 232 -12.83 -15.18 -5.39
CA GLU A 232 -14.26 -14.95 -5.18
C GLU A 232 -14.74 -13.67 -5.86
N VAL A 233 -13.92 -12.60 -5.87
CA VAL A 233 -14.20 -11.37 -6.62
C VAL A 233 -14.28 -11.67 -8.12
N ALA A 234 -13.30 -12.37 -8.69
CA ALA A 234 -13.29 -12.71 -10.11
C ALA A 234 -14.53 -13.51 -10.53
N LYS A 235 -14.93 -14.52 -9.75
CA LYS A 235 -16.17 -15.28 -10.02
C LYS A 235 -17.43 -14.39 -9.99
N SER A 236 -17.48 -13.41 -9.10
CA SER A 236 -18.61 -12.49 -9.01
C SER A 236 -18.64 -11.45 -10.13
N LEU A 237 -17.48 -11.13 -10.71
CA LEU A 237 -17.36 -10.15 -11.79
C LEU A 237 -17.67 -10.75 -13.17
N ASP A 238 -17.52 -12.07 -13.34
CA ASP A 238 -17.83 -12.76 -14.59
C ASP A 238 -19.32 -12.62 -14.97
N GLY A 239 -19.61 -11.93 -16.06
CA GLY A 239 -20.98 -11.64 -16.52
C GLY A 239 -21.68 -10.50 -15.77
N SER A 240 -21.00 -9.75 -14.90
CA SER A 240 -21.59 -8.67 -14.11
C SER A 240 -21.25 -7.27 -14.64
N LEU A 241 -21.85 -6.24 -14.05
CA LEU A 241 -21.55 -4.83 -14.35
C LEU A 241 -20.05 -4.51 -14.22
N GLY A 242 -19.35 -5.15 -13.29
CA GLY A 242 -17.95 -4.89 -12.98
C GLY A 242 -16.93 -5.73 -13.77
N PHE A 243 -17.34 -6.46 -14.81
CA PHE A 243 -16.44 -7.37 -15.55
C PHE A 243 -15.13 -6.72 -16.02
N GLY A 244 -15.12 -5.44 -16.38
CA GLY A 244 -13.90 -4.74 -16.78
C GLY A 244 -12.81 -4.70 -15.71
N PHE A 245 -13.17 -4.74 -14.41
CA PHE A 245 -12.20 -4.86 -13.33
C PHE A 245 -11.52 -6.23 -13.30
N LEU A 246 -12.19 -7.30 -13.73
CA LEU A 246 -11.60 -8.63 -13.88
C LEU A 246 -10.54 -8.62 -14.99
N LEU A 247 -10.87 -8.02 -16.15
CA LEU A 247 -9.90 -7.86 -17.24
C LEU A 247 -8.68 -7.07 -16.75
N LEU A 248 -8.89 -5.96 -16.05
CA LEU A 248 -7.80 -5.15 -15.48
C LEU A 248 -6.92 -5.96 -14.50
N ALA A 249 -7.55 -6.75 -13.61
CA ALA A 249 -6.85 -7.64 -12.68
C ALA A 249 -6.03 -8.72 -13.40
N SER A 250 -6.53 -9.27 -14.51
CA SER A 250 -5.77 -10.23 -15.31
C SER A 250 -4.48 -9.62 -15.90
N LEU A 251 -4.55 -8.37 -16.36
CA LEU A 251 -3.39 -7.64 -16.87
C LEU A 251 -2.39 -7.32 -15.74
N GLY A 252 -2.89 -6.86 -14.59
CA GLY A 252 -2.06 -6.54 -13.43
C GLY A 252 -1.34 -7.77 -12.84
N LEU A 253 -2.06 -8.90 -12.69
CA LEU A 253 -1.47 -10.15 -12.25
C LEU A 253 -0.41 -10.67 -13.22
N ASN A 254 -0.68 -10.63 -14.53
CA ASN A 254 0.30 -11.03 -15.54
C ASN A 254 1.52 -10.10 -15.59
N SER A 255 1.35 -8.81 -15.29
CA SER A 255 2.47 -7.86 -15.14
C SER A 255 3.37 -8.25 -13.97
N ALA A 256 2.80 -8.57 -12.82
CA ALA A 256 3.55 -8.98 -11.63
C ALA A 256 4.18 -10.37 -11.76
N TYR A 257 3.50 -11.27 -12.46
CA TYR A 257 3.86 -12.69 -12.60
C TYR A 257 3.85 -13.08 -14.08
N PRO A 258 4.88 -12.70 -14.88
CA PRO A 258 4.93 -13.00 -16.31
C PRO A 258 4.89 -14.49 -16.63
N GLU A 259 5.26 -15.36 -15.68
CA GLU A 259 5.13 -16.81 -15.81
C GLU A 259 3.69 -17.30 -15.94
N LEU A 260 2.70 -16.46 -15.62
CA LEU A 260 1.28 -16.77 -15.84
C LEU A 260 0.91 -16.81 -17.32
N ASP A 261 1.71 -16.19 -18.20
CA ASP A 261 1.55 -16.15 -19.67
C ASP A 261 0.08 -16.00 -20.11
N LEU A 262 -0.58 -14.94 -19.62
CA LEU A 262 -1.97 -14.64 -19.96
C LEU A 262 -2.27 -14.78 -21.46
N PRO A 263 -1.43 -14.28 -22.40
CA PRO A 263 -1.67 -14.41 -23.84
C PRO A 263 -1.91 -15.84 -24.35
N SER A 264 -1.36 -16.86 -23.70
CA SER A 264 -1.54 -18.27 -24.08
C SER A 264 -2.98 -18.77 -23.87
N TYR A 265 -3.74 -18.13 -22.97
CA TYR A 265 -5.12 -18.48 -22.65
C TYR A 265 -6.16 -17.68 -23.45
N LEU A 266 -5.71 -16.67 -24.20
CA LEU A 266 -6.59 -15.72 -24.88
C LEU A 266 -7.02 -16.24 -26.26
N ASN A 267 -8.29 -15.99 -26.61
CA ASN A 267 -8.76 -16.06 -28.00
C ASN A 267 -8.35 -14.78 -28.75
N ASP A 268 -8.73 -14.65 -30.03
CA ASP A 268 -8.30 -13.51 -30.85
C ASP A 268 -8.78 -12.16 -30.28
N LYS A 269 -10.02 -12.10 -29.77
CA LYS A 269 -10.57 -10.91 -29.09
C LYS A 269 -9.79 -10.57 -27.82
N GLY A 270 -9.40 -11.59 -27.03
CA GLY A 270 -8.54 -11.43 -25.87
C GLY A 270 -7.15 -10.91 -26.23
N LYS A 271 -6.52 -11.46 -27.26
CA LYS A 271 -5.19 -11.01 -27.72
C LYS A 271 -5.21 -9.57 -28.22
N GLU A 272 -6.25 -9.17 -28.94
CA GLU A 272 -6.44 -7.78 -29.35
C GLU A 272 -6.59 -6.85 -28.13
N LEU A 273 -7.41 -7.23 -27.14
CA LEU A 273 -7.53 -6.49 -25.89
C LEU A 273 -6.18 -6.36 -25.19
N TYR A 274 -5.46 -7.47 -25.02
CA TYR A 274 -4.14 -7.49 -24.38
C TYR A 274 -3.14 -6.59 -25.12
N ALA A 275 -3.14 -6.58 -26.45
CA ALA A 275 -2.22 -5.75 -27.23
C ALA A 275 -2.57 -4.25 -27.17
N THR A 276 -3.86 -3.91 -27.05
CA THR A 276 -4.33 -2.51 -27.23
C THR A 276 -4.70 -1.78 -25.95
N LYS A 277 -4.86 -2.49 -24.82
CA LYS A 277 -5.39 -1.91 -23.57
C LYS A 277 -4.37 -1.82 -22.43
N GLN A 278 -3.07 -1.86 -22.72
CA GLN A 278 -2.00 -1.76 -21.70
C GLN A 278 -1.87 -0.37 -21.05
N GLY A 279 -2.54 0.66 -21.56
CA GLY A 279 -2.45 2.04 -21.07
C GLY A 279 -3.79 2.65 -20.67
N VAL A 280 -4.80 1.83 -20.35
CA VAL A 280 -6.15 2.33 -20.05
C VAL A 280 -6.29 2.81 -18.61
N CYS A 281 -7.13 3.83 -18.47
CA CYS A 281 -7.60 4.35 -17.19
C CYS A 281 -8.89 3.63 -16.77
N VAL A 282 -9.32 3.84 -15.52
CA VAL A 282 -10.46 3.12 -14.91
C VAL A 282 -11.79 3.33 -15.64
N ASP A 283 -11.99 4.46 -16.32
CA ASP A 283 -13.19 4.72 -17.12
C ASP A 283 -13.42 3.68 -18.24
N ALA A 284 -12.34 3.11 -18.78
CA ALA A 284 -12.43 2.09 -19.82
C ALA A 284 -13.13 0.81 -19.34
N VAL A 285 -13.13 0.50 -18.04
CA VAL A 285 -13.71 -0.75 -17.50
C VAL A 285 -15.22 -0.84 -17.75
N PHE A 286 -15.92 0.30 -17.79
CA PHE A 286 -17.37 0.33 -17.98
C PHE A 286 -17.81 -0.07 -19.39
N GLY A 287 -16.92 0.03 -20.38
CA GLY A 287 -17.17 -0.48 -21.74
C GLY A 287 -17.27 -2.01 -21.84
N TYR A 288 -16.94 -2.72 -20.75
CA TYR A 288 -16.89 -4.18 -20.69
C TYR A 288 -18.00 -4.80 -19.81
N ALA A 289 -18.96 -4.01 -19.34
CA ALA A 289 -20.04 -4.47 -18.50
C ALA A 289 -20.79 -5.69 -19.12
N PHE A 290 -21.13 -6.65 -18.27
CA PHE A 290 -21.89 -7.86 -18.58
C PHE A 290 -21.23 -8.84 -19.56
N GLN A 291 -19.98 -8.60 -19.96
CA GLN A 291 -19.20 -9.57 -20.72
C GLN A 291 -18.69 -10.71 -19.82
N LYS A 292 -18.19 -11.77 -20.44
CA LYS A 292 -17.75 -13.00 -19.75
C LYS A 292 -16.31 -13.35 -20.05
N ILE A 293 -15.68 -14.12 -19.16
CA ILE A 293 -14.33 -14.66 -19.36
C ILE A 293 -14.25 -15.49 -20.65
N SER A 294 -15.32 -16.25 -20.95
CA SER A 294 -15.42 -17.07 -22.17
C SER A 294 -15.40 -16.26 -23.46
N ASP A 295 -15.72 -14.97 -23.40
CA ASP A 295 -15.71 -14.11 -24.60
C ASP A 295 -14.27 -13.76 -25.02
N TYR A 296 -13.29 -13.91 -24.13
CA TYR A 296 -11.90 -13.47 -24.31
C TYR A 296 -10.87 -14.59 -24.23
N THR A 297 -11.28 -15.78 -23.79
CA THR A 297 -10.36 -16.88 -23.49
C THR A 297 -10.70 -18.13 -24.29
N THR A 298 -9.68 -18.91 -24.64
CA THR A 298 -9.83 -20.30 -25.12
C THR A 298 -9.87 -21.28 -23.95
N THR A 299 -9.18 -20.94 -22.85
CA THR A 299 -9.17 -21.67 -21.59
C THR A 299 -9.31 -20.67 -20.45
N ASN A 300 -10.26 -20.86 -19.53
CA ASN A 300 -10.48 -19.94 -18.42
C ASN A 300 -9.31 -20.02 -17.40
N PRO A 301 -8.54 -18.93 -17.18
CA PRO A 301 -7.42 -18.92 -16.24
C PRO A 301 -7.82 -19.24 -14.80
N LEU A 302 -9.06 -18.99 -14.38
CA LEU A 302 -9.53 -19.33 -13.04
C LEU A 302 -9.56 -20.86 -12.79
N ASN A 303 -9.53 -21.69 -13.83
CA ASN A 303 -9.47 -23.15 -13.71
C ASN A 303 -8.03 -23.69 -13.76
N VAL A 304 -7.02 -22.82 -13.88
CA VAL A 304 -5.62 -23.20 -14.08
C VAL A 304 -4.88 -23.17 -12.73
N PRO A 305 -4.16 -24.24 -12.34
CA PRO A 305 -3.49 -24.33 -11.05
C PRO A 305 -2.50 -23.19 -10.76
N GLU A 306 -1.73 -22.76 -11.75
CA GLU A 306 -0.73 -21.71 -11.65
C GLU A 306 -1.38 -20.35 -11.30
N TRP A 307 -2.50 -20.03 -11.95
CA TRP A 307 -3.31 -18.85 -11.65
C TRP A 307 -3.93 -18.95 -10.25
N GLN A 308 -4.49 -20.10 -9.89
CA GLN A 308 -5.04 -20.31 -8.54
C GLN A 308 -3.97 -20.15 -7.45
N ALA A 309 -2.73 -20.57 -7.71
CA ALA A 309 -1.62 -20.38 -6.77
C ALA A 309 -1.31 -18.89 -6.55
N LYS A 310 -1.28 -18.08 -7.61
CA LYS A 310 -1.06 -16.63 -7.50
C LYS A 310 -2.23 -15.86 -6.89
N LEU A 311 -3.46 -16.27 -7.18
CA LEU A 311 -4.65 -15.73 -6.49
C LEU A 311 -4.62 -16.06 -5.00
N ALA A 312 -4.24 -17.30 -4.64
CA ALA A 312 -4.07 -17.70 -3.26
C ALA A 312 -2.94 -16.94 -2.57
N GLU A 313 -1.81 -16.70 -3.25
CA GLU A 313 -0.70 -15.86 -2.76
C GLU A 313 -1.20 -14.47 -2.35
N ASN A 314 -2.13 -13.91 -3.12
CA ASN A 314 -2.72 -12.57 -2.93
C ASN A 314 -4.04 -12.56 -2.13
N ARG A 315 -4.32 -13.60 -1.34
CA ARG A 315 -5.46 -13.62 -0.41
C ARG A 315 -5.10 -13.06 0.96
N LEU A 316 -5.85 -12.04 1.41
CA LEU A 316 -5.77 -11.47 2.76
C LEU A 316 -6.32 -12.44 3.84
N GLY A 317 -6.09 -12.11 5.11
CA GLY A 317 -6.48 -12.87 6.29
C GLY A 317 -5.45 -13.88 6.77
N LYS A 318 -4.22 -13.87 6.22
CA LYS A 318 -3.17 -14.85 6.59
C LYS A 318 -2.28 -14.36 7.70
N VAL A 319 -1.98 -13.05 7.72
CA VAL A 319 -1.17 -12.43 8.75
C VAL A 319 -2.05 -11.53 9.60
N LYS A 320 -1.80 -11.52 10.92
CA LYS A 320 -2.51 -10.65 11.84
C LYS A 320 -1.96 -9.23 11.77
N PRO A 321 -2.75 -8.20 11.46
CA PRO A 321 -2.33 -6.82 11.66
C PRO A 321 -2.10 -6.53 13.15
N ASN A 322 -1.02 -5.81 13.47
CA ASN A 322 -0.72 -5.41 14.85
C ASN A 322 -1.56 -4.20 15.32
N ALA A 323 -1.96 -3.35 14.37
CA ALA A 323 -2.81 -2.20 14.63
C ALA A 323 -4.31 -2.59 14.62
N PRO A 324 -5.18 -1.84 15.33
CA PRO A 324 -6.62 -2.00 15.18
C PRO A 324 -7.07 -1.76 13.73
N VAL A 325 -8.05 -2.54 13.27
CA VAL A 325 -8.60 -2.48 11.92
C VAL A 325 -10.04 -2.01 11.97
N PHE A 326 -10.40 -0.98 11.21
CA PHE A 326 -11.78 -0.70 10.82
C PHE A 326 -12.00 -1.29 9.43
N LEU A 327 -12.71 -2.41 9.39
CA LEU A 327 -13.09 -3.10 8.17
C LEU A 327 -14.56 -2.80 7.89
N TYR A 328 -14.88 -2.29 6.71
CA TYR A 328 -16.25 -1.91 6.40
C TYR A 328 -16.67 -2.20 4.96
N HIS A 329 -17.97 -2.41 4.75
CA HIS A 329 -18.48 -2.88 3.46
C HIS A 329 -19.94 -2.47 3.22
N GLY A 330 -20.32 -2.38 1.95
CA GLY A 330 -21.70 -2.14 1.52
C GLY A 330 -22.51 -3.43 1.55
N LEU A 331 -23.75 -3.38 2.04
CA LEU A 331 -24.64 -4.54 2.11
C LEU A 331 -25.09 -5.04 0.74
N VAL A 332 -25.12 -4.15 -0.26
CA VAL A 332 -25.55 -4.44 -1.63
C VAL A 332 -24.45 -4.10 -2.63
N ASP A 333 -23.19 -4.25 -2.23
CA ASP A 333 -22.02 -4.04 -3.08
C ASP A 333 -22.06 -4.99 -4.29
N GLU A 334 -22.16 -4.39 -5.47
CA GLU A 334 -22.34 -5.01 -6.76
C GLU A 334 -21.02 -5.29 -7.49
N ILE A 335 -19.89 -4.79 -6.95
CA ILE A 335 -18.55 -4.94 -7.54
C ILE A 335 -17.71 -5.92 -6.70
N ILE A 336 -17.69 -5.74 -5.38
CA ILE A 336 -16.88 -6.53 -4.46
C ILE A 336 -17.81 -7.24 -3.46
N PRO A 337 -17.95 -8.58 -3.54
CA PRO A 337 -18.93 -9.30 -2.73
C PRO A 337 -18.70 -9.13 -1.22
N LEU A 338 -19.77 -8.82 -0.48
CA LEU A 338 -19.73 -8.71 0.99
C LEU A 338 -19.18 -9.98 1.68
N LYS A 339 -19.54 -11.16 1.17
CA LYS A 339 -19.21 -12.45 1.80
C LYS A 339 -17.71 -12.69 1.96
N GLN A 340 -16.88 -12.23 1.01
CA GLN A 340 -15.43 -12.37 1.14
C GLN A 340 -14.86 -11.43 2.20
N ALA A 341 -15.42 -10.22 2.37
CA ALA A 341 -15.03 -9.30 3.44
C ALA A 341 -15.46 -9.83 4.84
N GLU A 342 -16.62 -10.48 4.95
CA GLU A 342 -17.01 -11.18 6.18
C GLU A 342 -16.07 -12.34 6.53
N THR A 343 -15.51 -13.00 5.51
CA THR A 343 -14.50 -14.05 5.69
C THR A 343 -13.19 -13.45 6.19
N LEU A 344 -12.73 -12.36 5.59
CA LEU A 344 -11.56 -11.61 6.07
C LEU A 344 -11.72 -11.19 7.54
N ARG A 345 -12.89 -10.63 7.90
CA ARG A 345 -13.19 -10.30 9.31
C ARG A 345 -13.00 -11.51 10.22
N LYS A 346 -13.59 -12.66 9.86
CA LYS A 346 -13.49 -13.89 10.67
C LYS A 346 -12.05 -14.36 10.82
N ASP A 347 -11.27 -14.30 9.74
CA ASP A 347 -9.86 -14.70 9.74
C ASP A 347 -9.04 -13.78 10.66
N TYR A 348 -9.21 -12.45 10.56
CA TYR A 348 -8.59 -11.49 11.47
C TYR A 348 -9.00 -11.67 12.93
N CYS A 349 -10.28 -11.90 13.20
CA CYS A 349 -10.75 -12.14 14.56
C CYS A 349 -10.18 -13.44 15.14
N ARG A 350 -10.11 -14.51 14.34
CA ARG A 350 -9.48 -15.78 14.75
C ARG A 350 -7.99 -15.61 15.03
N ALA A 351 -7.30 -14.76 14.26
CA ALA A 351 -5.90 -14.42 14.49
C ALA A 351 -5.70 -13.51 15.71
N GLY A 352 -6.77 -12.96 16.30
CA GLY A 352 -6.71 -12.08 17.48
C GLY A 352 -6.42 -10.62 17.15
N ALA A 353 -6.68 -10.18 15.91
CA ALA A 353 -6.67 -8.76 15.57
C ALA A 353 -7.85 -8.04 16.23
N LYS A 354 -7.71 -6.75 16.51
CA LYS A 354 -8.81 -5.91 17.02
C LYS A 354 -9.57 -5.32 15.84
N VAL A 355 -10.73 -5.87 15.52
CA VAL A 355 -11.52 -5.46 14.36
C VAL A 355 -12.77 -4.72 14.81
N GLN A 356 -12.91 -3.48 14.35
CA GLN A 356 -14.20 -2.81 14.25
C GLN A 356 -14.77 -3.12 12.87
N TRP A 357 -15.91 -3.78 12.82
CA TRP A 357 -16.65 -4.09 11.60
C TRP A 357 -17.87 -3.18 11.45
N GLY A 358 -18.06 -2.65 10.25
CA GLY A 358 -19.28 -1.94 9.85
C GLY A 358 -19.83 -2.44 8.53
N ALA A 359 -21.10 -2.81 8.50
CA ALA A 359 -21.82 -3.10 7.26
C ALA A 359 -22.89 -2.02 7.06
N PHE A 360 -22.89 -1.38 5.90
CA PHE A 360 -23.66 -0.17 5.63
C PHE A 360 -24.66 -0.43 4.50
N LEU A 361 -25.86 0.14 4.61
CA LEU A 361 -26.81 0.10 3.51
C LEU A 361 -26.31 1.02 2.38
N GLY A 362 -25.72 0.42 1.34
CA GLY A 362 -25.14 1.11 0.21
C GLY A 362 -24.59 0.13 -0.83
N GLU A 363 -24.47 0.62 -2.06
CA GLU A 363 -23.74 -0.04 -3.15
C GLU A 363 -22.25 0.30 -3.06
N HIS A 364 -21.42 -0.18 -3.99
CA HIS A 364 -19.97 -0.05 -3.92
C HIS A 364 -19.48 1.40 -3.72
N VAL A 365 -19.99 2.37 -4.48
CA VAL A 365 -19.56 3.78 -4.48
C VAL A 365 -20.21 4.59 -3.35
N THR A 366 -21.52 4.50 -3.16
CA THR A 366 -22.24 5.24 -2.10
C THR A 366 -21.76 4.86 -0.71
N THR A 367 -21.37 3.59 -0.50
CA THR A 367 -20.78 3.16 0.77
C THR A 367 -19.51 3.94 1.10
N MET A 368 -18.65 4.22 0.10
CA MET A 368 -17.46 5.06 0.30
C MET A 368 -17.84 6.45 0.84
N ALA A 369 -18.86 7.08 0.24
CA ALA A 369 -19.29 8.42 0.63
C ALA A 369 -19.94 8.45 2.01
N PHE A 370 -20.87 7.52 2.30
CA PHE A 370 -21.61 7.50 3.56
C PHE A 370 -20.76 7.15 4.78
N THR A 371 -19.64 6.45 4.57
CA THR A 371 -18.74 6.02 5.67
C THR A 371 -17.58 6.98 5.92
N ALA A 372 -17.45 8.08 5.15
CA ALA A 372 -16.34 9.01 5.29
C ALA A 372 -16.20 9.55 6.74
N GLY A 373 -17.33 9.90 7.38
CA GLY A 373 -17.34 10.35 8.78
C GLY A 373 -16.94 9.27 9.78
N ASP A 374 -17.32 8.00 9.54
CA ASP A 374 -16.94 6.87 10.38
C ASP A 374 -15.44 6.59 10.31
N VAL A 375 -14.86 6.65 9.10
CA VAL A 375 -13.42 6.47 8.90
C VAL A 375 -12.65 7.63 9.53
N GLU A 376 -13.06 8.88 9.29
CA GLU A 376 -12.45 10.06 9.94
C GLU A 376 -12.45 9.91 11.46
N LYS A 377 -13.60 9.50 12.03
CA LYS A 377 -13.73 9.27 13.46
C LYS A 377 -12.80 8.17 13.94
N PHE A 378 -12.73 7.03 13.24
CA PHE A 378 -11.85 5.93 13.59
C PHE A 378 -10.39 6.38 13.61
N LEU A 379 -9.91 7.05 12.55
CA LEU A 379 -8.54 7.54 12.45
C LEU A 379 -8.23 8.55 13.56
N THR A 380 -9.14 9.50 13.80
CA THR A 380 -9.02 10.50 14.88
C THR A 380 -8.89 9.83 16.25
N ASP A 381 -9.71 8.82 16.54
CA ASP A 381 -9.67 8.08 17.80
C ASP A 381 -8.36 7.29 17.96
N ARG A 382 -7.78 6.77 16.87
CA ARG A 382 -6.48 6.09 16.89
C ARG A 382 -5.32 7.05 17.13
N PHE A 383 -5.31 8.20 16.45
CA PHE A 383 -4.30 9.23 16.68
C PHE A 383 -4.38 9.85 18.08
N ALA A 384 -5.56 9.88 18.69
CA ALA A 384 -5.76 10.30 20.08
C ALA A 384 -5.46 9.19 21.12
N GLY A 385 -4.97 8.02 20.69
CA GLY A 385 -4.63 6.91 21.60
C GLY A 385 -5.83 6.28 22.32
N LYS A 386 -7.06 6.50 21.83
CA LYS A 386 -8.26 5.91 22.45
C LYS A 386 -8.31 4.42 22.19
N ALA A 387 -8.83 3.67 23.16
CA ALA A 387 -9.05 2.24 23.04
C ALA A 387 -9.89 1.91 21.79
N PRO A 388 -9.49 0.90 21.00
CA PRO A 388 -10.25 0.49 19.83
C PRO A 388 -11.56 -0.18 20.20
N LYS A 389 -12.61 0.14 19.44
CA LYS A 389 -13.79 -0.72 19.37
C LYS A 389 -13.35 -2.06 18.77
N ASN A 390 -13.92 -3.13 19.29
CA ASN A 390 -13.69 -4.47 18.81
C ASN A 390 -15.04 -5.19 18.82
N ASN A 391 -15.48 -5.65 17.66
CA ASN A 391 -16.66 -6.49 17.53
C ASN A 391 -16.34 -7.75 16.73
N CYS A 392 -15.11 -8.24 16.81
CA CYS A 392 -14.93 -9.69 16.87
C CYS A 392 -15.87 -10.27 17.94
#